data_AF-A0A953F061-F1
#
_entry.id   AF-A0A953F061-F1
#
_cell.length_a   1.000
_cell.length_b   1.000
_cell.length_c   1.000
_cell.angle_alpha   90.00
_cell.angle_beta   90.00
_cell.angle_gamma   90.00
#
_symmetry.space_group_name_H-M   'P 1'
#
loop_
_entity.id
_entity.type
_entity.pdbx_description
1 polymer ?
#
loop_
_entity_poly.entity_id
_entity_poly.type
_entity_poly.pdbx_seq_one_letter_code
_entity_poly.pdbx_strand_id
1 'polypeptide(L)'
;MGGVWYKSAVVVFWLVSMSWLLGTKVLPPLMLGTPPTYSAILKDQPERRVGWDLFWNDRPAGTALSETKHTDDGITEVHSRVRIDGLTLADLSPLRINLLGGAFDPEKQKVSMLADSEFDIDPLGRLLSFEATLRMSPLPEPIRVLGNVEGNQMVVTVRSDDFSYRTTMYMPPDRPVGDTLAPQLRLPRLRLGQTWTEPVYNPFMPATQPMELVQATVEREDYLNWNGTLQPVLLVTYRPERGLRSDGTPLAEPRGRAWVRPRDGEVLQQEARVGSAVLRFVRQTGPVAGAGMPESSGAAP
;
A
#
# COMPACT_ATOMS: atom_id res chain seq x y z
N MET A 1 25.88 0.44 57.30
CA MET A 1 25.54 -0.75 56.49
C MET A 1 24.43 -0.52 55.45
N GLY A 2 23.50 0.43 55.61
CA GLY A 2 22.40 0.65 54.63
C GLY A 2 22.80 1.13 53.23
N GLY A 3 23.94 1.82 53.08
CA GLY A 3 24.35 2.40 51.78
C GLY A 3 24.80 1.37 50.74
N VAL A 4 25.32 0.22 51.14
CA VAL A 4 25.73 -0.84 50.20
C VAL A 4 24.52 -1.59 49.67
N TRP A 5 23.55 -1.90 50.54
CA TRP A 5 22.30 -2.57 50.15
C TRP A 5 21.48 -1.73 49.16
N TYR A 6 21.35 -0.44 49.42
CA TYR A 6 20.67 0.48 48.51
C TYR A 6 21.31 0.53 47.12
N LYS A 7 22.65 0.66 47.06
CA LYS A 7 23.39 0.66 45.78
C LYS A 7 23.18 -0.65 45.01
N SER A 8 23.24 -1.79 45.69
CA SER A 8 22.99 -3.09 45.07
C SER A 8 21.57 -3.20 44.51
N ALA A 9 20.56 -2.75 45.27
CA ALA A 9 19.16 -2.78 44.83
C ALA A 9 18.94 -1.91 43.57
N VAL A 10 19.56 -0.72 43.52
CA VAL A 10 19.50 0.16 42.34
C VAL A 10 20.12 -0.50 41.11
N VAL A 11 21.28 -1.14 41.25
CA VAL A 11 21.96 -1.82 40.14
C VAL A 11 21.15 -3.01 39.63
N VAL A 12 20.58 -3.82 40.52
CA VAL A 12 19.73 -4.96 40.14
C VAL A 12 18.48 -4.47 39.41
N PHE A 13 17.80 -3.45 39.94
CA PHE A 13 16.64 -2.86 39.28
C PHE A 13 16.99 -2.29 37.88
N TRP A 14 18.15 -1.64 37.76
CA TRP A 14 18.63 -1.13 36.49
C TRP A 14 18.91 -2.24 35.48
N LEU A 15 19.58 -3.33 35.89
CA LEU A 15 19.85 -4.47 35.02
C LEU A 15 18.57 -5.17 34.57
N VAL A 16 17.58 -5.33 35.45
CA VAL A 16 16.28 -5.91 35.10
C VAL A 16 15.53 -5.01 34.13
N SER A 17 15.47 -3.70 34.38
CA SER A 17 14.78 -2.77 33.48
C SER A 17 15.47 -2.64 32.11
N MET A 18 16.81 -2.61 32.06
CA MET A 18 17.56 -2.63 30.80
C MET A 18 17.40 -3.95 30.07
N SER A 19 17.49 -5.10 30.75
CA SER A 19 17.27 -6.42 30.12
C SER A 19 15.87 -6.54 29.55
N TRP A 20 14.86 -6.02 30.28
CA TRP A 20 13.48 -5.98 29.80
C TRP A 20 13.35 -5.08 28.57
N LEU A 21 13.96 -3.89 28.57
CA LEU A 21 13.93 -2.97 27.43
C LEU A 21 14.67 -3.54 26.21
N LEU A 22 15.85 -4.13 26.41
CA LEU A 22 16.61 -4.81 25.37
C LEU A 22 15.81 -5.98 24.77
N GLY A 23 15.24 -6.85 25.61
CA GLY A 23 14.46 -8.00 25.17
C GLY A 23 13.17 -7.63 24.45
N THR A 24 12.51 -6.54 24.84
CA THR A 24 11.20 -6.15 24.26
C THR A 24 11.29 -5.13 23.14
N LYS A 25 12.33 -4.29 23.08
CA LYS A 25 12.43 -3.19 22.11
C LYS A 25 13.59 -3.34 21.13
N VAL A 26 14.72 -3.90 21.56
CA VAL A 26 15.96 -3.90 20.75
C VAL A 26 16.19 -5.23 20.04
N LEU A 27 15.95 -6.34 20.73
CA LEU A 27 16.17 -7.68 20.19
C LEU A 27 15.19 -8.07 19.07
N PRO A 28 13.86 -7.76 19.15
CA PRO A 28 12.92 -8.20 18.13
C PRO A 28 13.25 -7.66 16.72
N PRO A 29 13.55 -6.35 16.52
CA PRO A 29 13.96 -5.85 15.21
C PRO A 29 15.20 -6.53 14.62
N LEU A 30 16.15 -6.95 15.46
CA LEU A 30 17.39 -7.60 15.03
C LEU A 30 17.16 -9.05 14.57
N MET A 31 16.15 -9.74 15.12
CA MET A 31 15.84 -11.13 14.76
C MET A 31 14.88 -11.25 13.57
N LEU A 32 14.00 -10.26 13.38
CA LEU A 32 12.88 -10.32 12.44
C LEU A 32 13.22 -9.84 11.01
N GLY A 33 14.46 -9.41 10.78
CA GLY A 33 14.96 -9.01 9.45
C GLY A 33 14.63 -7.57 9.07
N THR A 34 15.27 -7.08 8.01
CA THR A 34 15.05 -5.72 7.51
C THR A 34 13.75 -5.64 6.72
N PRO A 35 12.95 -4.57 6.87
CA PRO A 35 11.73 -4.34 6.10
C PRO A 35 12.00 -4.38 4.59
N PRO A 36 10.97 -4.65 3.77
CA PRO A 36 11.06 -4.50 2.32
C PRO A 36 11.45 -3.06 1.96
N THR A 37 12.39 -2.92 1.03
CA THR A 37 12.80 -1.63 0.42
C THR A 37 12.52 -1.68 -1.08
N TYR A 38 12.34 -0.55 -1.77
CA TYR A 38 12.18 -0.58 -3.23
C TYR A 38 13.38 -1.24 -3.92
N SER A 39 14.60 -0.97 -3.45
CA SER A 39 15.78 -1.68 -3.94
C SER A 39 15.63 -3.19 -3.81
N ALA A 40 15.08 -3.71 -2.71
CA ALA A 40 14.81 -5.14 -2.56
C ALA A 40 13.73 -5.65 -3.51
N ILE A 41 12.64 -4.89 -3.64
CA ILE A 41 11.46 -5.23 -4.42
C ILE A 41 11.83 -5.28 -5.90
N LEU A 42 12.61 -4.32 -6.38
CA LEU A 42 13.03 -4.16 -7.78
C LEU A 42 14.27 -4.98 -8.14
N LYS A 43 15.07 -5.41 -7.16
CA LYS A 43 16.29 -6.19 -7.42
C LYS A 43 15.98 -7.44 -8.25
N ASP A 44 16.80 -7.65 -9.27
CA ASP A 44 16.75 -8.79 -10.18
C ASP A 44 15.42 -8.90 -10.97
N GLN A 45 14.71 -7.79 -11.18
CA GLN A 45 13.53 -7.76 -12.05
C GLN A 45 13.92 -7.28 -13.47
N PRO A 46 13.78 -8.11 -14.51
CA PRO A 46 13.64 -7.58 -15.86
C PRO A 46 12.35 -6.76 -15.97
N GLU A 47 12.16 -6.04 -17.08
CA GLU A 47 10.88 -5.43 -17.42
C GLU A 47 9.74 -6.45 -17.22
N ARG A 48 8.86 -6.16 -16.27
CA ARG A 48 7.87 -7.13 -15.80
C ARG A 48 6.49 -6.54 -15.88
N ARG A 49 5.62 -7.26 -16.57
CA ARG A 49 4.20 -6.94 -16.73
C ARG A 49 3.34 -8.00 -16.06
N VAL A 50 2.46 -7.58 -15.15
CA VAL A 50 1.61 -8.48 -14.35
C VAL A 50 0.16 -7.99 -14.40
N GLY A 51 -0.74 -8.91 -14.77
CA GLY A 51 -2.17 -8.68 -14.79
C GLY A 51 -2.84 -9.15 -13.51
N TRP A 52 -3.94 -8.50 -13.17
CA TRP A 52 -4.71 -8.76 -11.96
C TRP A 52 -6.20 -8.79 -12.27
N ASP A 53 -6.90 -9.79 -11.73
CA ASP A 53 -8.36 -9.81 -11.66
C ASP A 53 -8.82 -9.08 -10.41
N LEU A 54 -9.79 -8.19 -10.56
CA LEU A 54 -10.31 -7.39 -9.46
C LEU A 54 -11.68 -7.89 -9.02
N PHE A 55 -11.85 -7.95 -7.72
CA PHE A 55 -13.11 -8.26 -7.08
C PHE A 55 -13.46 -7.13 -6.11
N TRP A 56 -14.71 -6.68 -6.17
CA TRP A 56 -15.29 -5.72 -5.24
C TRP A 56 -16.36 -6.43 -4.42
N ASN A 57 -16.16 -6.55 -3.12
CA ASN A 57 -17.02 -7.35 -2.23
C ASN A 57 -17.28 -8.76 -2.80
N ASP A 58 -16.21 -9.42 -3.24
CA ASP A 58 -16.19 -10.74 -3.88
C ASP A 58 -16.90 -10.88 -5.23
N ARG A 59 -17.37 -9.76 -5.81
CA ARG A 59 -17.92 -9.74 -7.17
C ARG A 59 -16.85 -9.30 -8.17
N PRO A 60 -16.72 -9.95 -9.34
CA PRO A 60 -15.83 -9.47 -10.39
C PRO A 60 -16.13 -8.02 -10.73
N ALA A 61 -15.11 -7.16 -10.65
CA ALA A 61 -15.27 -5.72 -10.76
C ALA A 61 -14.34 -5.09 -11.80
N GLY A 62 -13.31 -5.80 -12.27
CA GLY A 62 -12.46 -5.28 -13.34
C GLY A 62 -11.09 -5.92 -13.41
N THR A 63 -10.12 -5.16 -13.87
CA THR A 63 -8.77 -5.63 -14.18
C THR A 63 -7.74 -4.56 -13.82
N ALA A 64 -6.57 -4.98 -13.34
CA ALA A 64 -5.42 -4.09 -13.20
C ALA A 64 -4.20 -4.65 -13.91
N LEU A 65 -3.30 -3.73 -14.25
CA LEU A 65 -2.03 -3.99 -14.88
C LEU A 65 -0.95 -3.28 -14.08
N SER A 66 0.11 -4.00 -13.74
CA SER A 66 1.31 -3.43 -13.14
C SER A 66 2.49 -3.70 -14.06
N GLU A 67 3.27 -2.67 -14.34
CA GLU A 67 4.43 -2.73 -15.22
C GLU A 67 5.62 -2.05 -14.54
N THR A 68 6.81 -2.62 -14.73
CA THR A 68 8.06 -2.05 -14.24
C THR A 68 9.00 -1.90 -15.41
N LYS A 69 9.50 -0.69 -15.63
CA LYS A 69 10.41 -0.34 -16.72
C LYS A 69 11.67 0.29 -16.15
N HIS A 70 12.82 -0.04 -16.73
CA HIS A 70 14.08 0.61 -16.40
C HIS A 70 14.42 1.61 -17.50
N THR A 71 14.74 2.84 -17.12
CA THR A 71 15.19 3.87 -18.07
C THR A 71 16.70 3.82 -18.25
N ASP A 72 17.18 4.40 -19.35
CA ASP A 72 18.62 4.48 -19.66
C ASP A 72 19.41 5.26 -18.58
N ASP A 73 18.74 6.16 -17.86
CA ASP A 73 19.31 6.95 -16.76
C ASP A 73 19.39 6.18 -15.43
N GLY A 74 18.96 4.91 -15.42
CA GLY A 74 18.97 4.04 -14.24
C GLY A 74 17.79 4.24 -13.30
N ILE A 75 16.82 5.09 -13.66
CA ILE A 75 15.56 5.24 -12.93
C ILE A 75 14.68 4.01 -13.23
N THR A 76 14.00 3.53 -12.20
CA THR A 76 12.97 2.50 -12.37
C THR A 76 11.60 3.14 -12.28
N GLU A 77 10.82 3.04 -13.35
CA GLU A 77 9.43 3.48 -13.42
C GLU A 77 8.52 2.30 -13.07
N VAL A 78 7.60 2.50 -12.13
CA VAL A 78 6.55 1.53 -11.81
C VAL A 78 5.20 2.11 -12.22
N HIS A 79 4.58 1.51 -13.22
CA HIS A 79 3.29 1.90 -13.76
C HIS A 79 2.20 0.96 -13.25
N SER A 80 1.07 1.51 -12.84
CA SER A 80 -0.11 0.74 -12.45
C SER A 80 -1.36 1.35 -13.07
N ARG A 81 -2.12 0.54 -13.78
CA ARG A 81 -3.40 0.93 -14.39
C ARG A 81 -4.50 0.01 -13.90
N VAL A 82 -5.50 0.59 -13.26
CA VAL A 82 -6.58 -0.12 -12.59
C VAL A 82 -7.91 0.36 -13.15
N ARG A 83 -8.69 -0.57 -13.70
CA ARG A 83 -10.02 -0.29 -14.23
C ARG A 83 -11.04 -1.06 -13.41
N ILE A 84 -11.98 -0.35 -12.81
CA ILE A 84 -13.09 -0.92 -12.05
C ILE A 84 -14.40 -0.46 -12.68
N ASP A 85 -15.29 -1.39 -12.97
CA ASP A 85 -16.58 -1.13 -13.57
C ASP A 85 -17.71 -1.51 -12.60
N GLY A 86 -18.84 -0.81 -12.73
CA GLY A 86 -20.08 -1.22 -12.06
C GLY A 86 -20.08 -1.02 -10.54
N LEU A 87 -19.26 -0.09 -10.02
CA LEU A 87 -19.30 0.32 -8.62
C LEU A 87 -20.61 1.03 -8.31
N THR A 88 -21.20 0.80 -7.14
CA THR A 88 -22.31 1.64 -6.68
C THR A 88 -21.77 2.81 -5.85
N LEU A 89 -22.40 3.99 -5.93
CA LEU A 89 -21.98 5.13 -5.10
C LEU A 89 -22.03 4.80 -3.60
N ALA A 90 -22.99 3.98 -3.19
CA ALA A 90 -23.14 3.53 -1.81
C ALA A 90 -21.86 2.84 -1.28
N ASP A 91 -21.10 2.17 -2.15
CA ASP A 91 -19.85 1.50 -1.79
C ASP A 91 -18.67 2.47 -1.55
N LEU A 92 -18.72 3.70 -2.07
CA LEU A 92 -17.60 4.65 -2.10
C LEU A 92 -17.49 5.56 -0.86
N SER A 93 -18.13 5.17 0.24
CA SER A 93 -18.22 5.87 1.52
C SER A 93 -19.05 7.18 1.50
N PRO A 94 -19.63 7.60 2.65
CA PRO A 94 -20.50 8.78 2.71
C PRO A 94 -19.82 10.12 2.39
N LEU A 95 -18.48 10.21 2.48
CA LEU A 95 -17.75 11.47 2.31
C LEU A 95 -17.74 12.00 0.86
N ARG A 96 -18.06 11.18 -0.14
CA ARG A 96 -18.08 11.58 -1.56
C ARG A 96 -19.46 11.80 -2.16
N ILE A 97 -20.54 11.43 -1.46
CA ILE A 97 -21.92 11.70 -1.92
C ILE A 97 -22.14 13.21 -2.08
N ASN A 98 -21.46 14.02 -1.25
CA ASN A 98 -21.51 15.48 -1.35
C ASN A 98 -20.81 16.04 -2.59
N LEU A 99 -19.78 15.36 -3.13
CA LEU A 99 -19.06 15.79 -4.35
C LEU A 99 -19.88 15.54 -5.63
N LEU A 100 -20.81 14.59 -5.58
CA LEU A 100 -21.64 14.24 -6.72
C LEU A 100 -22.93 15.09 -6.77
N GLY A 101 -23.23 15.90 -5.76
CA GLY A 101 -24.45 16.71 -5.74
C GLY A 101 -25.71 15.87 -5.49
N GLY A 102 -26.67 16.42 -4.76
CA GLY A 102 -27.82 15.70 -4.20
C GLY A 102 -28.88 15.19 -5.20
N ALA A 103 -28.56 15.10 -6.50
CA ALA A 103 -29.49 14.65 -7.55
C ALA A 103 -29.37 13.16 -7.90
N PHE A 104 -28.47 12.43 -7.25
CA PHE A 104 -28.18 11.03 -7.59
C PHE A 104 -28.79 10.05 -6.59
N ASP A 105 -29.46 9.02 -7.11
CA ASP A 105 -29.87 7.84 -6.34
C ASP A 105 -28.64 6.92 -6.18
N PRO A 106 -28.01 6.86 -4.99
CA PRO A 106 -26.72 6.21 -4.78
C PRO A 106 -26.77 4.69 -4.96
N GLU A 107 -27.97 4.09 -4.93
CA GLU A 107 -28.14 2.64 -5.10
C GLU A 107 -28.28 2.23 -6.57
N LYS A 108 -28.75 3.12 -7.45
CA LYS A 108 -29.04 2.80 -8.86
C LYS A 108 -27.95 3.22 -9.82
N GLN A 109 -27.09 4.14 -9.42
CA GLN A 109 -26.09 4.67 -10.31
C GLN A 109 -24.79 3.87 -10.25
N LYS A 110 -24.41 3.36 -11.41
CA LYS A 110 -23.14 2.68 -11.61
C LYS A 110 -22.07 3.70 -11.96
N VAL A 111 -20.94 3.60 -11.26
CA VAL A 111 -19.73 4.37 -11.48
C VAL A 111 -18.69 3.43 -12.08
N SER A 112 -17.98 3.91 -13.10
CA SER A 112 -16.72 3.30 -13.54
C SER A 112 -15.56 4.15 -13.08
N MET A 113 -14.44 3.51 -12.77
CA MET A 113 -13.26 4.14 -12.22
C MET A 113 -12.04 3.64 -12.98
N LEU A 114 -11.20 4.59 -13.40
CA LEU A 114 -9.88 4.32 -13.95
C LEU A 114 -8.85 5.05 -13.07
N ALA A 115 -7.92 4.30 -12.51
CA ALA A 115 -6.80 4.83 -11.77
C ALA A 115 -5.51 4.48 -12.50
N ASP A 116 -4.72 5.51 -12.80
CA ASP A 116 -3.38 5.40 -13.35
C ASP A 116 -2.42 5.90 -12.27
N SER A 117 -1.38 5.14 -11.95
CA SER A 117 -0.30 5.60 -11.07
C SER A 117 1.08 5.25 -11.63
N GLU A 118 2.01 6.15 -11.37
CA GLU A 118 3.40 6.11 -11.83
C GLU A 118 4.31 6.48 -10.66
N PHE A 119 5.37 5.70 -10.46
CA PHE A 119 6.36 5.92 -9.41
C PHE A 119 7.75 5.91 -10.01
N ASP A 120 8.52 6.96 -9.73
CA ASP A 120 9.91 7.07 -10.15
C ASP A 120 10.83 6.73 -8.98
N ILE A 121 11.67 5.74 -9.19
CA ILE A 121 12.57 5.22 -8.16
C ILE A 121 14.01 5.34 -8.65
N ASP A 122 14.85 5.98 -7.84
CA ASP A 122 16.25 6.19 -8.17
C ASP A 122 17.05 4.86 -8.15
N PRO A 123 18.29 4.84 -8.70
CA PRO A 123 19.13 3.64 -8.69
C PRO A 123 19.46 3.07 -7.30
N LEU A 124 19.29 3.85 -6.23
CA LEU A 124 19.50 3.42 -4.85
C LEU A 124 18.23 2.83 -4.23
N GLY A 125 17.10 2.85 -4.93
CA GLY A 125 15.81 2.36 -4.45
C GLY A 125 15.08 3.38 -3.58
N ARG A 126 15.26 4.67 -3.83
CA ARG A 126 14.54 5.76 -3.16
C ARG A 126 13.49 6.34 -4.10
N LEU A 127 12.30 6.61 -3.58
CA LEU A 127 11.26 7.28 -4.35
C LEU A 127 11.69 8.73 -4.64
N LEU A 128 11.59 9.14 -5.89
CA LEU A 128 11.80 10.51 -6.35
C LEU A 128 10.45 11.24 -6.44
N SER A 129 9.51 10.64 -7.15
CA SER A 129 8.19 11.19 -7.45
C SER A 129 7.15 10.09 -7.55
N PHE A 130 5.89 10.47 -7.34
CA PHE A 130 4.77 9.67 -7.80
C PHE A 130 3.68 10.56 -8.40
N GLU A 131 3.02 10.06 -9.43
CA GLU A 131 1.81 10.67 -9.98
C GLU A 131 0.68 9.65 -9.92
N ALA A 132 -0.51 10.09 -9.53
CA ALA A 132 -1.71 9.27 -9.58
C ALA A 132 -2.87 10.08 -10.17
N THR A 133 -3.54 9.54 -11.18
CA THR A 133 -4.73 10.12 -11.80
C THR A 133 -5.92 9.19 -11.59
N LEU A 134 -6.98 9.72 -10.99
CA LEU A 134 -8.24 9.03 -10.78
C LEU A 134 -9.34 9.65 -11.64
N ARG A 135 -9.87 8.88 -12.58
CA ARG A 135 -11.05 9.22 -13.39
C ARG A 135 -12.23 8.40 -12.91
N MET A 136 -13.36 9.03 -12.69
CA MET A 136 -14.60 8.36 -12.30
C MET A 136 -15.72 8.82 -13.21
N SER A 137 -16.41 7.94 -13.92
CA SER A 137 -17.61 8.31 -14.67
C SER A 137 -18.84 8.16 -13.75
N PRO A 138 -19.71 9.17 -13.62
CA PRO A 138 -19.92 10.29 -14.55
C PRO A 138 -19.24 11.61 -14.16
N LEU A 139 -18.27 11.63 -13.24
CA LEU A 139 -17.55 12.88 -12.95
C LEU A 139 -16.75 13.31 -14.19
N PRO A 140 -16.90 14.56 -14.64
CA PRO A 140 -16.22 15.03 -15.85
C PRO A 140 -14.71 15.17 -15.65
N GLU A 141 -14.28 15.44 -14.42
CA GLU A 141 -12.91 15.85 -14.13
C GLU A 141 -12.10 14.77 -13.40
N PRO A 142 -10.84 14.56 -13.81
CA PRO A 142 -9.93 13.68 -13.09
C PRO A 142 -9.39 14.35 -11.82
N ILE A 143 -9.25 13.56 -10.77
CA ILE A 143 -8.45 13.96 -9.60
C ILE A 143 -7.01 13.54 -9.88
N ARG A 144 -6.08 14.49 -9.85
CA ARG A 144 -4.65 14.25 -9.99
C ARG A 144 -3.93 14.44 -8.66
N VAL A 145 -3.00 13.57 -8.37
CA VAL A 145 -2.14 13.64 -7.18
C VAL A 145 -0.70 13.56 -7.63
N LEU A 146 0.08 14.55 -7.23
CA LEU A 146 1.51 14.66 -7.51
C LEU A 146 2.26 14.64 -6.19
N GLY A 147 3.15 13.69 -6.01
CA GLY A 147 4.07 13.63 -4.88
C GLY A 147 5.50 13.80 -5.34
N ASN A 148 6.23 14.71 -4.71
CA ASN A 148 7.67 14.86 -4.92
C ASN A 148 8.41 14.72 -3.59
N VAL A 149 9.51 13.99 -3.59
CA VAL A 149 10.36 13.80 -2.41
C VAL A 149 11.44 14.88 -2.40
N GLU A 150 11.39 15.74 -1.39
CA GLU A 150 12.37 16.80 -1.14
C GLU A 150 13.07 16.50 0.20
N GLY A 151 14.26 15.89 0.13
CA GLY A 151 15.01 15.46 1.31
C GLY A 151 14.32 14.33 2.06
N ASN A 152 13.82 14.59 3.27
CA ASN A 152 13.06 13.64 4.09
C ASN A 152 11.56 13.97 4.16
N GLN A 153 11.09 14.83 3.26
CA GLN A 153 9.71 15.23 3.16
C GLN A 153 9.15 14.85 1.80
N MET A 154 7.88 14.47 1.79
CA MET A 154 7.12 14.30 0.57
C MET A 154 6.09 15.44 0.50
N VAL A 155 6.16 16.22 -0.57
CA VAL A 155 5.19 17.25 -0.88
C VAL A 155 4.14 16.64 -1.79
N VAL A 156 2.90 16.59 -1.33
CA VAL A 156 1.77 16.04 -2.07
C VAL A 156 0.83 17.18 -2.48
N THR A 157 0.55 17.26 -3.78
CA THR A 157 -0.42 18.19 -4.36
C THR A 157 -1.57 17.41 -4.96
N VAL A 158 -2.78 17.62 -4.47
CA VAL A 158 -4.02 17.05 -4.98
C VAL A 158 -4.76 18.13 -5.76
N ARG A 159 -5.15 17.85 -7.00
CA ARG A 159 -5.80 18.80 -7.90
C ARG A 159 -7.00 18.19 -8.60
N SER A 160 -8.10 18.94 -8.66
CA SER A 160 -9.24 18.85 -9.57
C SER A 160 -9.43 20.23 -10.21
N ASP A 161 -10.39 20.46 -11.12
CA ASP A 161 -10.58 21.83 -11.62
C ASP A 161 -11.18 22.73 -10.52
N ASP A 162 -12.03 22.17 -9.65
CA ASP A 162 -12.67 22.91 -8.55
C ASP A 162 -11.78 23.17 -7.32
N PHE A 163 -10.72 22.39 -7.11
CA PHE A 163 -9.88 22.54 -5.91
C PHE A 163 -8.42 22.12 -6.12
N SER A 164 -7.54 22.76 -5.35
CA SER A 164 -6.13 22.37 -5.24
C SER A 164 -5.73 22.40 -3.78
N TYR A 165 -5.17 21.29 -3.30
CA TYR A 165 -4.69 21.14 -1.94
C TYR A 165 -3.24 20.68 -1.94
N ARG A 166 -2.40 21.30 -1.10
CA ARG A 166 -1.00 20.94 -0.93
C ARG A 166 -0.74 20.60 0.52
N THR A 167 -0.08 19.47 0.74
CA THR A 167 0.35 19.02 2.07
C THR A 167 1.75 18.45 2.01
N THR A 168 2.38 18.37 3.17
CA THR A 168 3.73 17.83 3.33
C THR A 168 3.69 16.78 4.42
N MET A 169 4.36 15.66 4.20
CA MET A 169 4.52 14.62 5.21
C MET A 169 5.96 14.13 5.30
N TYR A 170 6.30 13.57 6.45
CA TYR A 170 7.60 12.93 6.62
C TYR A 170 7.68 11.65 5.76
N MET A 171 8.77 11.53 5.00
CA MET A 171 9.08 10.37 4.19
C MET A 171 10.34 9.71 4.76
N PRO A 172 10.23 8.55 5.42
CA PRO A 172 11.41 7.83 5.86
C PRO A 172 12.27 7.42 4.65
N PRO A 173 13.60 7.53 4.73
CA PRO A 173 14.48 7.10 3.65
C PRO A 173 14.30 5.59 3.38
N ASP A 174 14.43 5.20 2.11
CA ASP A 174 14.46 3.81 1.64
C ASP A 174 13.18 2.99 1.92
N ARG A 175 12.06 3.64 2.28
CA ARG A 175 10.78 2.97 2.48
C ARG A 175 9.91 3.01 1.23
N PRO A 176 9.26 1.89 0.88
CA PRO A 176 8.28 1.91 -0.18
C PRO A 176 7.07 2.78 0.22
N VAL A 177 6.51 3.48 -0.76
CA VAL A 177 5.18 4.08 -0.65
C VAL A 177 4.20 3.11 -1.26
N GLY A 178 3.19 2.72 -0.49
CA GLY A 178 2.08 1.92 -1.01
C GLY A 178 1.04 2.81 -1.69
N ASP A 179 0.27 2.22 -2.59
CA ASP A 179 -0.94 2.81 -3.13
C ASP A 179 -2.07 1.79 -2.98
N THR A 180 -3.19 2.25 -2.43
CA THR A 180 -4.37 1.43 -2.14
C THR A 180 -4.97 0.84 -3.41
N LEU A 181 -4.84 1.53 -4.54
CA LEU A 181 -5.34 1.10 -5.84
C LEU A 181 -4.30 0.35 -6.67
N ALA A 182 -3.00 0.47 -6.36
CA ALA A 182 -1.94 -0.24 -7.09
C ALA A 182 -1.52 -1.51 -6.33
N PRO A 183 -1.76 -2.71 -6.89
CA PRO A 183 -1.32 -3.95 -6.25
C PRO A 183 0.21 -4.02 -6.24
N GLN A 184 0.77 -4.43 -5.11
CA GLN A 184 2.20 -4.65 -4.99
C GLN A 184 2.61 -5.93 -5.73
N LEU A 185 3.69 -5.88 -6.50
CA LEU A 185 4.16 -7.04 -7.26
C LEU A 185 4.82 -8.10 -6.36
N ARG A 186 5.64 -7.63 -5.41
CA ARG A 186 6.49 -8.46 -4.57
C ARG A 186 6.76 -7.80 -3.22
N LEU A 187 6.91 -8.65 -2.21
CA LEU A 187 7.41 -8.35 -0.88
C LEU A 187 8.49 -9.38 -0.54
N PRO A 188 9.76 -9.11 -0.89
CA PRO A 188 10.85 -10.06 -0.68
C PRO A 188 11.33 -10.06 0.76
N ARG A 189 12.03 -11.14 1.15
CA ARG A 189 12.72 -11.29 2.44
C ARG A 189 11.79 -11.23 3.67
N LEU A 190 10.53 -11.59 3.51
CA LEU A 190 9.58 -11.66 4.61
C LEU A 190 9.90 -12.80 5.58
N ARG A 191 9.70 -12.52 6.87
CA ARG A 191 9.81 -13.51 7.96
C ARG A 191 8.59 -13.41 8.87
N LEU A 192 8.17 -14.53 9.43
CA LEU A 192 7.07 -14.55 10.40
C LEU A 192 7.36 -13.61 11.57
N GLY A 193 6.36 -12.81 11.97
CA GLY A 193 6.45 -11.81 13.04
C GLY A 193 7.12 -10.50 12.63
N GLN A 194 7.63 -10.38 11.40
CA GLN A 194 8.25 -9.16 10.93
C GLN A 194 7.23 -8.02 10.83
N THR A 195 7.61 -6.84 11.30
CA THR A 195 6.74 -5.67 11.35
C THR A 195 7.46 -4.45 10.79
N TRP A 196 6.75 -3.63 10.02
CA TRP A 196 7.28 -2.36 9.52
C TRP A 196 6.17 -1.32 9.33
N THR A 197 6.56 -0.06 9.30
CA THR A 197 5.65 1.05 8.96
C THR A 197 5.96 1.52 7.54
N GLU A 198 4.91 1.78 6.77
CA GLU A 198 4.99 2.40 5.45
C GLU A 198 3.88 3.44 5.25
N PRO A 199 4.17 4.52 4.51
CA PRO A 199 3.13 5.44 4.06
C PRO A 199 2.34 4.81 2.90
N VAL A 200 1.02 4.93 2.94
CA VAL A 200 0.12 4.46 1.88
C VAL A 200 -0.75 5.60 1.40
N TYR A 201 -0.74 5.84 0.09
CA TYR A 201 -1.69 6.70 -0.59
C TYR A 201 -3.05 6.02 -0.67
N ASN A 202 -4.11 6.75 -0.30
CA ASN A 202 -5.47 6.28 -0.39
C ASN A 202 -6.35 7.39 -0.99
N PRO A 203 -6.79 7.26 -2.25
CA PRO A 203 -7.59 8.29 -2.90
C PRO A 203 -8.94 8.51 -2.21
N PHE A 204 -9.44 7.52 -1.46
CA PHE A 204 -10.74 7.56 -0.78
C PHE A 204 -10.73 8.28 0.57
N MET A 205 -9.55 8.69 1.05
CA MET A 205 -9.45 9.59 2.19
C MET A 205 -9.75 11.04 1.81
N PRO A 206 -10.08 11.92 2.77
CA PRO A 206 -10.23 13.35 2.51
C PRO A 206 -9.00 13.89 1.79
N ALA A 207 -9.19 14.79 0.82
CA ALA A 207 -8.08 15.41 0.08
C ALA A 207 -7.06 16.13 0.98
N THR A 208 -7.49 16.53 2.19
CA THR A 208 -6.63 17.12 3.22
C THR A 208 -5.68 16.14 3.89
N GLN A 209 -5.94 14.83 3.78
CA GLN A 209 -5.12 13.76 4.34
C GLN A 209 -5.11 12.54 3.40
N PRO A 210 -4.49 12.65 2.22
CA PRO A 210 -4.53 11.60 1.19
C PRO A 210 -3.60 10.42 1.50
N MET A 211 -2.79 10.51 2.55
CA MET A 211 -1.81 9.50 2.95
C MET A 211 -1.95 9.13 4.43
N GLU A 212 -1.82 7.84 4.73
CA GLU A 212 -1.89 7.26 6.07
C GLU A 212 -0.62 6.42 6.33
N LEU A 213 -0.08 6.46 7.55
CA LEU A 213 0.95 5.52 7.97
C LEU A 213 0.28 4.22 8.44
N VAL A 214 0.64 3.12 7.81
CA VAL A 214 0.17 1.78 8.19
C VAL A 214 1.32 0.95 8.71
N GLN A 215 1.03 0.14 9.73
CA GLN A 215 1.90 -0.91 10.22
C GLN A 215 1.54 -2.22 9.52
N ALA A 216 2.48 -2.73 8.74
CA ALA A 216 2.43 -4.04 8.13
C ALA A 216 3.08 -5.07 9.07
N THR A 217 2.42 -6.21 9.26
CA THR A 217 2.94 -7.33 10.07
C THR A 217 2.77 -8.64 9.31
N VAL A 218 3.81 -9.47 9.25
CA VAL A 218 3.73 -10.86 8.78
C VAL A 218 3.15 -11.71 9.90
N GLU A 219 1.84 -11.96 9.86
CA GLU A 219 1.12 -12.52 11.01
C GLU A 219 1.23 -14.03 11.11
N ARG A 220 1.17 -14.72 9.97
CA ARG A 220 1.15 -16.18 9.92
C ARG A 220 1.57 -16.73 8.56
N GLU A 221 1.93 -18.00 8.56
CA GLU A 221 1.89 -18.85 7.39
C GLU A 221 0.45 -19.31 7.15
N ASP A 222 0.05 -19.37 5.89
CA ASP A 222 -1.30 -19.74 5.46
C ASP A 222 -1.23 -20.50 4.12
N TYR A 223 -2.37 -20.96 3.63
CA TYR A 223 -2.51 -21.55 2.32
C TYR A 223 -3.57 -20.81 1.50
N LEU A 224 -3.21 -20.40 0.29
CA LEU A 224 -4.12 -19.75 -0.66
C LEU A 224 -4.44 -20.71 -1.80
N ASN A 225 -5.72 -20.94 -2.09
CA ASN A 225 -6.11 -21.59 -3.33
C ASN A 225 -6.00 -20.58 -4.48
N TRP A 226 -4.91 -20.68 -5.24
CA TRP A 226 -4.60 -19.77 -6.33
C TRP A 226 -4.56 -20.56 -7.65
N ASN A 227 -5.46 -20.21 -8.57
CA ASN A 227 -5.68 -20.91 -9.84
C ASN A 227 -5.89 -22.43 -9.68
N GLY A 228 -6.74 -22.80 -8.71
CA GLY A 228 -7.09 -24.20 -8.41
C GLY A 228 -5.98 -24.99 -7.72
N THR A 229 -4.85 -24.36 -7.38
CA THR A 229 -3.73 -24.99 -6.70
C THR A 229 -3.51 -24.36 -5.33
N LEU A 230 -3.35 -25.20 -4.30
CA LEU A 230 -3.05 -24.74 -2.96
C LEU A 230 -1.58 -24.28 -2.88
N GLN A 231 -1.35 -22.99 -2.59
CA GLN A 231 -0.03 -22.37 -2.50
C GLN A 231 0.28 -21.98 -1.05
N PRO A 232 1.47 -22.33 -0.52
CA PRO A 232 1.91 -21.81 0.77
C PRO A 232 2.21 -20.31 0.65
N VAL A 233 1.73 -19.53 1.61
CA VAL A 233 1.84 -18.05 1.61
C VAL A 233 2.11 -17.51 3.00
N LEU A 234 2.77 -16.36 3.07
CA LEU A 234 2.84 -15.51 4.25
C LEU A 234 1.73 -14.47 4.16
N LEU A 235 0.92 -14.36 5.21
CA LEU A 235 -0.09 -13.33 5.33
C LEU A 235 0.52 -12.08 5.95
N VAL A 236 0.59 -11.01 5.15
CA VAL A 236 0.93 -9.67 5.61
C VAL A 236 -0.36 -8.91 5.88
N THR A 237 -0.53 -8.36 7.07
CA THR A 237 -1.71 -7.57 7.43
C THR A 237 -1.30 -6.12 7.70
N TYR A 238 -2.00 -5.18 7.07
CA TYR A 238 -1.77 -3.75 7.19
C TYR A 238 -2.81 -3.14 8.13
N ARG A 239 -2.35 -2.45 9.18
CA ARG A 239 -3.22 -1.78 10.16
C ARG A 239 -2.85 -0.31 10.32
N PRO A 240 -3.81 0.57 10.66
CA PRO A 240 -3.47 1.91 11.09
C PRO A 240 -2.54 1.85 12.31
N GLU A 241 -1.62 2.79 12.44
CA GLU A 241 -0.69 2.86 13.59
C GLU A 241 -1.41 3.08 14.95
N ARG A 242 -2.73 3.34 14.94
CA ARG A 242 -3.52 3.58 16.15
C ARG A 242 -3.80 2.31 16.97
N GLY A 243 -2.92 2.08 17.94
CA GLY A 243 -3.20 1.44 19.24
C GLY A 243 -3.43 -0.07 19.25
N LEU A 244 -2.82 -0.73 20.23
CA LEU A 244 -3.25 -2.04 20.72
C LEU A 244 -4.23 -1.81 21.88
N ARG A 245 -5.21 -2.70 22.04
CA ARG A 245 -6.01 -2.80 23.27
C ARG A 245 -5.10 -3.24 24.41
N SER A 246 -5.55 -3.01 25.65
CA SER A 246 -4.85 -3.41 26.88
C SER A 246 -4.62 -4.92 26.98
N ASP A 247 -5.35 -5.72 26.21
CA ASP A 247 -5.22 -7.19 26.09
C ASP A 247 -4.26 -7.63 24.96
N GLY A 248 -3.60 -6.69 24.28
CA GLY A 248 -2.69 -6.96 23.16
C GLY A 248 -3.41 -7.24 21.84
N THR A 249 -4.74 -7.13 21.76
CA THR A 249 -5.47 -7.23 20.50
C THR A 249 -5.40 -5.92 19.70
N PRO A 250 -5.35 -5.95 18.36
CA PRO A 250 -5.39 -4.72 17.58
C PRO A 250 -6.69 -3.94 17.82
N LEU A 251 -6.59 -2.63 18.05
CA LEU A 251 -7.76 -1.77 18.30
C LEU A 251 -8.56 -1.50 17.00
N ALA A 252 -7.88 -1.55 15.85
CA ALA A 252 -8.41 -1.20 14.54
C ALA A 252 -8.48 -2.41 13.59
N GLU A 253 -9.54 -2.43 12.77
CA GLU A 253 -9.66 -3.39 11.68
C GLU A 253 -8.51 -3.21 10.67
N PRO A 254 -8.03 -4.30 10.04
CA PRO A 254 -7.05 -4.21 8.97
C PRO A 254 -7.50 -3.31 7.82
N ARG A 255 -6.60 -2.42 7.37
CA ARG A 255 -6.76 -1.64 6.13
C ARG A 255 -6.57 -2.49 4.90
N GLY A 256 -5.78 -3.55 5.00
CA GLY A 256 -5.51 -4.43 3.88
C GLY A 256 -4.77 -5.69 4.30
N ARG A 257 -4.63 -6.60 3.35
CA ARG A 257 -3.90 -7.86 3.49
C ARG A 257 -3.16 -8.18 2.21
N ALA A 258 -2.03 -8.87 2.30
CA ALA A 258 -1.35 -9.43 1.14
C ALA A 258 -0.94 -10.88 1.43
N TRP A 259 -1.16 -11.75 0.46
CA TRP A 259 -0.73 -13.15 0.49
C TRP A 259 0.50 -13.29 -0.39
N VAL A 260 1.63 -13.55 0.26
CA VAL A 260 2.96 -13.49 -0.37
C VAL A 260 3.57 -14.87 -0.41
N ARG A 261 4.02 -15.33 -1.57
CA ARG A 261 4.71 -16.60 -1.70
C ARG A 261 6.09 -16.50 -1.01
N PRO A 262 6.42 -17.38 -0.03
CA PRO A 262 7.64 -17.23 0.77
C PRO A 262 8.93 -17.35 -0.04
N ARG A 263 8.92 -18.17 -1.10
CA ARG A 263 10.11 -18.52 -1.89
C ARG A 263 10.70 -17.34 -2.66
N ASP A 264 9.85 -16.55 -3.29
CA ASP A 264 10.22 -15.49 -4.24
C ASP A 264 9.66 -14.11 -3.83
N GLY A 265 8.87 -14.05 -2.76
CA GLY A 265 8.23 -12.83 -2.31
C GLY A 265 7.10 -12.38 -3.25
N GLU A 266 6.60 -13.21 -4.15
CA GLU A 266 5.53 -12.82 -5.06
C GLU A 266 4.21 -12.60 -4.32
N VAL A 267 3.60 -11.44 -4.50
CA VAL A 267 2.23 -11.22 -4.03
C VAL A 267 1.30 -11.96 -4.99
N LEU A 268 0.47 -12.85 -4.47
CA LEU A 268 -0.51 -13.64 -5.25
C LEU A 268 -1.92 -13.07 -5.13
N GLN A 269 -2.21 -12.46 -3.99
CA GLN A 269 -3.46 -11.78 -3.71
C GLN A 269 -3.19 -10.58 -2.82
N GLN A 270 -3.92 -9.49 -3.02
CA GLN A 270 -3.91 -8.32 -2.15
C GLN A 270 -5.34 -7.85 -1.91
N GLU A 271 -5.63 -7.42 -0.69
CA GLU A 271 -6.90 -6.80 -0.29
C GLU A 271 -6.63 -5.41 0.25
N ALA A 272 -7.50 -4.48 -0.12
CA ALA A 272 -7.55 -3.12 0.38
C ALA A 272 -8.98 -2.79 0.78
N ARG A 273 -9.16 -2.09 1.90
CA ARG A 273 -10.45 -1.59 2.32
C ARG A 273 -10.69 -0.18 1.78
N VAL A 274 -11.83 -0.01 1.12
CA VAL A 274 -12.31 1.27 0.60
C VAL A 274 -13.65 1.56 1.26
N GLY A 275 -13.66 2.42 2.26
CA GLY A 275 -14.85 2.62 3.11
C GLY A 275 -15.25 1.32 3.81
N SER A 276 -16.46 0.84 3.56
CA SER A 276 -16.96 -0.46 4.03
C SER A 276 -16.68 -1.61 3.05
N ALA A 277 -16.26 -1.31 1.83
CA ALA A 277 -16.03 -2.30 0.79
C ALA A 277 -14.61 -2.89 0.85
N VAL A 278 -14.47 -4.09 0.30
CA VAL A 278 -13.19 -4.78 0.13
C VAL A 278 -12.90 -4.87 -1.37
N LEU A 279 -11.79 -4.26 -1.77
CA LEU A 279 -11.19 -4.40 -3.08
C LEU A 279 -10.12 -5.49 -2.99
N ARG A 280 -10.28 -6.56 -3.77
CA ARG A 280 -9.37 -7.70 -3.80
C ARG A 280 -8.76 -7.85 -5.20
N PHE A 281 -7.44 -7.85 -5.25
CA PHE A 281 -6.63 -8.12 -6.44
C PHE A 281 -6.15 -9.56 -6.39
N VAL A 282 -6.39 -10.32 -7.46
CA VAL A 282 -5.87 -11.69 -7.62
C VAL A 282 -4.94 -11.71 -8.81
N ARG A 283 -3.70 -12.16 -8.61
CA ARG A 283 -2.69 -12.19 -9.66
C ARG A 283 -3.06 -13.22 -10.73
N GLN A 284 -3.00 -12.82 -12.00
CA GLN A 284 -3.22 -13.72 -13.13
C GLN A 284 -1.99 -14.61 -13.37
N THR A 285 -2.23 -15.85 -13.82
CA THR A 285 -1.18 -16.73 -14.37
C THR A 285 -1.16 -16.66 -15.88
N GLY A 286 -0.06 -16.18 -16.45
CA GLY A 286 0.16 -16.18 -17.90
C GLY A 286 0.57 -14.82 -18.46
N PRO A 287 0.89 -14.75 -19.75
CA PRO A 287 1.15 -13.49 -20.42
C PRO A 287 -0.08 -12.60 -20.32
N VAL A 288 0.12 -11.35 -19.88
CA VAL A 288 -0.94 -10.35 -19.87
C VAL A 288 -1.35 -10.13 -21.33
N ALA A 289 -2.55 -10.55 -21.71
CA ALA A 289 -3.10 -10.19 -23.00
C ALA A 289 -3.23 -8.65 -23.02
N GLY A 290 -2.45 -7.99 -23.88
CA GLY A 290 -2.51 -6.54 -24.10
C GLY A 290 -3.81 -6.07 -24.75
N ALA A 291 -4.93 -6.76 -24.52
CA ALA A 291 -6.19 -6.55 -25.20
C ALA A 291 -7.11 -5.66 -24.36
N GLY A 292 -7.12 -4.36 -24.67
CA GLY A 292 -8.26 -3.49 -24.38
C GLY A 292 -7.99 -2.21 -23.61
N MET A 293 -6.74 -1.88 -23.26
CA MET A 293 -6.43 -0.56 -22.70
C MET A 293 -5.81 0.30 -23.81
N PRO A 294 -6.47 1.39 -24.23
CA PRO A 294 -5.87 2.30 -25.21
C PRO A 294 -4.52 2.77 -24.68
N GLU A 295 -3.50 2.73 -25.54
CA GLU A 295 -2.26 3.46 -25.32
C GLU A 295 -2.64 4.89 -24.95
N SER A 296 -2.14 5.36 -23.80
CA SER A 296 -2.15 6.79 -23.53
C SER A 296 -1.26 7.42 -24.60
N SER A 297 -1.89 7.88 -25.68
CA SER A 297 -1.28 8.81 -26.63
C SER A 297 -0.55 9.86 -25.82
N GLY A 298 0.77 9.90 -25.99
CA GLY A 298 1.65 10.83 -25.30
C GLY A 298 1.09 12.24 -25.39
N ALA A 299 1.04 12.90 -24.25
CA ALA A 299 1.05 14.35 -24.22
C ALA A 299 2.44 14.78 -24.71
N ALA A 300 2.54 15.10 -26.00
CA ALA A 300 3.59 15.97 -26.52
C ALA A 300 3.23 17.43 -26.14
N PRO A 301 4.23 18.30 -25.95
CA PRO A 301 4.21 19.45 -25.04
C PRO A 301 3.25 20.58 -25.42
#